data_AF-A0A7Y5QH36-F1
#
_entry.id   AF-A0A7Y5QH36-F1
#
_cell.length_a   1.000
_cell.length_b   1.000
_cell.length_c   1.000
_cell.angle_alpha   90.00
_cell.angle_beta   90.00
_cell.angle_gamma   90.00
#
_symmetry.space_group_name_H-M   'P 1'
#
loop_
_entity.id
_entity.type
_entity.pdbx_description
1 polymer ?
#
loop_
_entity_poly.entity_id
_entity_poly.type
_entity_poly.pdbx_seq_one_letter_code
_entity_poly.pdbx_strand_id
1 'polypeptide(L)'
;MLKLLRFALLALLTLALIAPTLAQDGVTISFANIFGGEDDVRGPVVQAIADAFMAANPDVTVEVISPATEYTELFNAALLAAEQRSAPTIVQVEEGLTQLAADSGYFTPIGQIASGEQIASLDDLLPTVRAYYTIGGELYSMPWNASNPVLYYNRGMFEAAGLDPDAPPATFDAVTAACQAILAKRAELQVAGCINFPVAAWFPEQWMAMQNALLTDNDNGRSARAAQVHFESDAMLAIMTWWDDLAASGAFIYSGAAGDYNGEATVFLGRGTAMHINTTAGLALIQGFAAAQGIDLGVAPLPAPSAAAVNGVTIGGASLWVSAGATPEEQQAAVDFLFFLTSTENDIKWHQGSGYFPIRSSSIERLTAEGWFQANPNFAIAINQLQASAGNLANAGAVVGPAAEVRGILVEGILSMIDGGASPAEAMAAAKQRADAVLADYNAVVGG
;
A
#
# COMPACT_ATOMS: atom_id res chain seq x y z
N MET A 1 35.58 -44.32 -86.18
CA MET A 1 35.52 -44.64 -84.74
C MET A 1 35.47 -43.34 -83.96
N LEU A 2 34.38 -43.15 -83.19
CA LEU A 2 34.20 -42.30 -81.99
C LEU A 2 34.59 -40.81 -82.05
N LYS A 3 33.61 -39.89 -82.00
CA LYS A 3 32.97 -39.26 -80.80
C LYS A 3 33.76 -38.03 -80.31
N LEU A 4 33.24 -36.80 -80.39
CA LEU A 4 32.10 -36.14 -79.69
C LEU A 4 32.59 -35.23 -78.54
N LEU A 5 32.13 -33.98 -78.61
CA LEU A 5 31.61 -33.13 -77.53
C LEU A 5 32.54 -32.47 -76.49
N ARG A 6 32.57 -31.14 -76.61
CA ARG A 6 32.45 -30.09 -75.58
C ARG A 6 31.96 -30.60 -74.20
N PHE A 7 32.65 -30.22 -73.12
CA PHE A 7 32.02 -29.85 -71.86
C PHE A 7 32.89 -28.83 -71.11
N ALA A 8 32.35 -27.61 -70.97
CA ALA A 8 32.81 -26.63 -70.01
C ALA A 8 32.30 -27.03 -68.63
N LEU A 9 33.20 -27.13 -67.65
CA LEU A 9 32.86 -27.47 -66.27
C LEU A 9 32.41 -26.19 -65.56
N LEU A 10 31.11 -26.06 -65.31
CA LEU A 10 30.56 -25.08 -64.37
C LEU A 10 30.90 -25.55 -62.95
N ALA A 11 31.81 -24.86 -62.27
CA ALA A 11 31.99 -24.99 -60.83
C ALA A 11 30.96 -24.08 -60.14
N LEU A 12 29.84 -24.64 -59.69
CA LEU A 12 28.92 -23.97 -58.77
C LEU A 12 29.59 -23.89 -57.39
N LEU A 13 30.13 -22.73 -57.04
CA LEU A 13 30.39 -22.35 -55.65
C LEU A 13 29.02 -22.01 -55.02
N THR A 14 28.48 -22.90 -54.20
CA THR A 14 27.44 -22.56 -53.24
C THR A 14 28.07 -21.76 -52.10
N LEU A 15 28.06 -20.43 -52.21
CA LEU A 15 28.25 -19.55 -51.06
C LEU A 15 27.03 -19.76 -50.15
N ALA A 16 27.21 -20.45 -49.03
CA ALA A 16 26.26 -20.38 -47.93
C ALA A 16 26.27 -18.93 -47.43
N LEU A 17 25.20 -18.17 -47.73
CA LEU A 17 24.94 -16.90 -47.06
C LEU A 17 24.68 -17.23 -45.59
N ILE A 18 25.70 -17.09 -44.76
CA ILE A 18 25.52 -16.86 -43.33
C ILE A 18 24.95 -15.45 -43.24
N ALA A 19 23.61 -15.34 -43.17
CA ALA A 19 22.99 -14.09 -42.80
C ALA A 19 23.55 -13.73 -41.41
N PRO A 20 24.10 -12.53 -41.20
CA PRO A 20 24.41 -12.09 -39.86
C PRO A 20 23.09 -12.08 -39.09
N THR A 21 22.98 -12.91 -38.06
CA THR A 21 22.02 -12.69 -36.99
C THR A 21 22.28 -11.27 -36.49
N LEU A 22 21.42 -10.34 -36.86
CA LEU A 22 21.38 -9.03 -36.21
C LEU A 22 21.14 -9.34 -34.73
N ALA A 23 22.13 -9.04 -33.90
CA ALA A 23 21.92 -9.00 -32.47
C ALA A 23 20.78 -8.00 -32.26
N GLN A 24 19.67 -8.49 -31.74
CA GLN A 24 18.56 -7.62 -31.35
C GLN A 24 19.11 -6.77 -30.20
N ASP A 25 19.16 -5.45 -30.37
CA ASP A 25 19.59 -4.56 -29.28
C ASP A 25 18.68 -4.84 -28.08
N GLY A 26 19.26 -5.13 -26.92
CA GLY A 26 18.51 -5.49 -25.71
C GLY A 26 17.60 -4.35 -25.26
N VAL A 27 16.53 -4.70 -24.55
CA VAL A 27 15.56 -3.75 -23.99
C VAL A 27 15.98 -3.37 -22.58
N THR A 28 16.10 -2.07 -22.27
CA THR A 28 16.36 -1.59 -20.91
C THR A 28 15.09 -0.96 -20.34
N ILE A 29 14.67 -1.41 -19.17
CA ILE A 29 13.58 -0.79 -18.41
C ILE A 29 14.11 -0.26 -17.08
N SER A 30 13.65 0.91 -16.67
CA SER A 30 13.94 1.47 -15.34
C SER A 30 12.76 1.29 -14.40
N PHE A 31 13.05 0.86 -13.18
CA PHE A 31 12.06 0.62 -12.13
C PHE A 31 12.31 1.54 -10.93
N ALA A 32 11.54 2.63 -10.85
CA ALA A 32 11.62 3.60 -9.78
C ALA A 32 10.69 3.25 -8.60
N ASN A 33 11.27 3.12 -7.41
CA ASN A 33 10.57 2.77 -6.16
C ASN A 33 11.20 3.47 -4.94
N ILE A 34 10.49 3.53 -3.82
CA ILE A 34 10.94 4.24 -2.61
C ILE A 34 11.86 3.41 -1.70
N PHE A 35 12.12 2.15 -2.02
CA PHE A 35 12.85 1.22 -1.16
C PHE A 35 14.37 1.34 -1.29
N GLY A 36 14.85 2.58 -1.29
CA GLY A 36 16.25 2.93 -1.29
C GLY A 36 16.75 3.33 0.10
N GLY A 37 18.05 3.16 0.34
CA GLY A 37 18.69 3.50 1.61
C GLY A 37 19.56 2.35 2.12
N GLU A 38 20.63 2.69 2.84
CA GLU A 38 21.61 1.70 3.32
C GLU A 38 20.99 0.70 4.33
N ASP A 39 20.01 1.16 5.11
CA ASP A 39 19.34 0.36 6.15
C ASP A 39 17.98 -0.21 5.71
N ASP A 40 17.57 0.01 4.45
CA ASP A 40 16.30 -0.52 3.95
C ASP A 40 16.46 -1.96 3.45
N VAL A 41 15.94 -2.91 4.23
CA VAL A 41 15.98 -4.35 3.91
C VAL A 41 15.21 -4.71 2.63
N ARG A 42 14.30 -3.85 2.17
CA ARG A 42 13.46 -4.11 0.99
C ARG A 42 14.23 -3.96 -0.31
N GLY A 43 15.11 -2.97 -0.43
CA GLY A 43 15.89 -2.72 -1.64
C GLY A 43 16.66 -3.95 -2.15
N PRO A 44 17.43 -4.66 -1.29
CA PRO A 44 18.09 -5.91 -1.65
C PRO A 44 17.13 -7.01 -2.13
N VAL A 45 15.91 -7.10 -1.58
CA VAL A 45 14.90 -8.09 -2.01
C VAL A 45 14.41 -7.76 -3.42
N VAL A 46 14.14 -6.48 -3.71
CA VAL A 46 13.77 -6.01 -5.05
C VAL A 46 14.87 -6.33 -6.06
N GLN A 47 16.11 -5.99 -5.73
CA GLN A 47 17.25 -6.24 -6.61
C GLN A 47 17.43 -7.73 -6.90
N ALA A 48 17.32 -8.59 -5.88
CA ALA A 48 17.44 -10.04 -6.06
C ALA A 48 16.36 -10.62 -6.99
N ILE A 49 15.14 -10.08 -6.95
CA ILE A 49 14.06 -10.49 -7.87
C ILE A 49 14.34 -9.95 -9.28
N ALA A 50 14.81 -8.71 -9.42
CA ALA A 50 15.21 -8.14 -10.72
C ALA A 50 16.36 -8.93 -11.37
N ASP A 51 17.37 -9.32 -10.59
CA ASP A 51 18.49 -10.14 -11.06
C ASP A 51 18.02 -11.51 -11.57
N ALA A 52 17.06 -12.14 -10.86
CA ALA A 52 16.47 -13.40 -11.29
C ALA A 52 15.67 -13.26 -12.60
N PHE A 53 14.98 -12.14 -12.79
CA PHE A 53 14.27 -11.84 -14.03
C PHE A 53 15.24 -11.65 -15.19
N MET A 54 16.31 -10.86 -15.02
CA MET A 54 17.34 -10.64 -16.04
C MET A 54 18.07 -11.94 -16.39
N ALA A 55 18.30 -12.83 -15.42
CA ALA A 55 18.88 -14.15 -15.66
C ALA A 55 17.98 -15.04 -16.54
N ALA A 56 16.66 -14.92 -16.40
CA ALA A 56 15.68 -15.62 -17.22
C ALA A 56 15.43 -14.96 -18.59
N ASN A 57 15.72 -13.67 -18.72
CA ASN A 57 15.48 -12.85 -19.91
C ASN A 57 16.75 -12.07 -20.29
N PRO A 58 17.75 -12.73 -20.92
CA PRO A 58 19.08 -12.15 -21.13
C PRO A 58 19.10 -10.93 -22.07
N ASP A 59 18.03 -10.71 -22.83
CA ASP A 59 17.87 -9.55 -23.72
C ASP A 59 17.20 -8.36 -23.01
N VAL A 60 16.85 -8.48 -21.72
CA VAL A 60 16.21 -7.42 -20.93
C VAL A 60 17.11 -7.00 -19.75
N THR A 61 17.34 -5.71 -19.61
CA THR A 61 18.01 -5.10 -18.45
C THR A 61 16.99 -4.37 -17.59
N VAL A 62 16.97 -4.64 -16.29
CA VAL A 62 16.11 -3.94 -15.31
C VAL A 62 16.99 -3.07 -14.41
N GLU A 63 16.86 -1.76 -14.54
CA GLU A 63 17.54 -0.77 -13.70
C GLU A 63 16.66 -0.40 -12.51
N VAL A 64 16.88 -1.04 -11.36
CA VAL A 64 16.18 -0.68 -10.11
C VAL A 64 16.77 0.61 -9.56
N ILE A 65 15.94 1.65 -9.41
CA ILE A 65 16.36 2.96 -8.92
C ILE A 65 15.44 3.45 -7.80
N SER A 66 16.01 4.22 -6.87
CA SER A 66 15.26 4.86 -5.78
C SER A 66 15.61 6.33 -5.68
N PRO A 67 15.07 7.18 -6.59
CA PRO A 67 15.41 8.61 -6.63
C PRO A 67 14.81 9.41 -5.46
N ALA A 68 13.88 8.81 -4.72
CA ALA A 68 13.26 9.37 -3.52
C ALA A 68 12.92 8.24 -2.55
N THR A 69 12.71 8.56 -1.27
CA THR A 69 12.30 7.60 -0.22
C THR A 69 10.85 7.79 0.22
N GLU A 70 10.14 8.76 -0.36
CA GLU A 70 8.74 9.09 -0.07
C GLU A 70 7.89 9.01 -1.34
N TYR A 71 6.65 8.52 -1.22
CA TYR A 71 5.80 8.26 -2.39
C TYR A 71 5.46 9.52 -3.19
N THR A 72 5.05 10.59 -2.51
CA THR A 72 4.67 11.84 -3.17
C THR A 72 5.86 12.48 -3.88
N GLU A 73 7.06 12.40 -3.30
CA GLU A 73 8.29 12.88 -3.93
C GLU A 73 8.63 12.07 -5.17
N LEU A 74 8.58 10.73 -5.08
CA LEU A 74 8.79 9.83 -6.20
C LEU A 74 7.81 10.10 -7.35
N PHE A 75 6.52 10.24 -7.04
CA PHE A 75 5.48 10.50 -8.03
C PHE A 75 5.70 11.84 -8.74
N ASN A 76 5.94 12.92 -7.99
CA ASN A 76 6.20 14.24 -8.56
C ASN A 76 7.47 14.25 -9.42
N ALA A 77 8.52 13.57 -9.00
CA ALA A 77 9.75 13.42 -9.79
C ALA A 77 9.48 12.66 -11.10
N ALA A 78 8.64 11.62 -11.08
CA ALA A 78 8.23 10.89 -12.26
C ALA A 78 7.41 11.75 -13.24
N LEU A 79 6.44 12.55 -12.74
CA LEU A 79 5.67 13.48 -13.57
C LEU A 79 6.59 14.50 -14.26
N LEU A 80 7.50 15.11 -13.50
CA LEU A 80 8.47 16.08 -14.04
C LEU A 80 9.42 15.45 -15.07
N ALA A 81 9.85 14.21 -14.85
CA ALA A 81 10.66 13.47 -15.81
C ALA A 81 9.87 13.11 -17.09
N ALA A 82 8.56 12.86 -16.97
CA ALA A 82 7.67 12.59 -18.10
C ALA A 82 7.52 13.81 -19.02
N GLU A 83 7.39 15.01 -18.45
CA GLU A 83 7.39 16.27 -19.22
C GLU A 83 8.67 16.45 -20.05
N GLN A 84 9.78 15.92 -19.54
CA GLN A 84 11.09 15.93 -20.20
C GLN A 84 11.35 14.72 -21.10
N ARG A 85 10.37 13.82 -21.26
CA ARG A 85 10.47 12.55 -22.03
C ARG A 85 11.59 11.64 -21.53
N SER A 86 11.73 11.59 -20.21
CA SER A 86 12.78 10.84 -19.50
C SER A 86 12.24 10.10 -18.26
N ALA A 87 10.92 9.90 -18.19
CA ALA A 87 10.29 9.19 -17.08
C ALA A 87 10.81 7.75 -16.98
N PRO A 88 10.92 7.21 -15.74
CA PRO A 88 11.17 5.79 -15.57
C PRO A 88 10.10 4.93 -16.27
N THR A 89 10.48 3.75 -16.73
CA THR A 89 9.56 2.83 -17.41
C THR A 89 8.47 2.34 -16.46
N ILE A 90 8.85 2.03 -15.22
CA ILE A 90 7.97 1.60 -14.13
C ILE A 90 8.13 2.57 -12.97
N VAL A 91 7.01 3.01 -12.43
CA VAL A 91 6.95 3.91 -11.26
C VAL A 91 6.06 3.29 -10.20
N GLN A 92 6.56 3.22 -8.97
CA GLN A 92 5.77 2.89 -7.79
C GLN A 92 4.92 4.10 -7.39
N VAL A 93 3.61 3.89 -7.22
CA VAL A 93 2.65 4.95 -6.89
C VAL A 93 1.77 4.48 -5.72
N GLU A 94 1.72 5.30 -4.67
CA GLU A 94 0.87 5.06 -3.49
C GLU A 94 -0.62 5.04 -3.87
N GLU A 95 -1.41 4.28 -3.11
CA GLU A 95 -2.84 4.12 -3.36
C GLU A 95 -3.60 5.46 -3.40
N GLY A 96 -3.20 6.45 -2.59
CA GLY A 96 -3.80 7.78 -2.57
C GLY A 96 -3.61 8.56 -3.88
N LEU A 97 -2.57 8.28 -4.66
CA LEU A 97 -2.26 9.00 -5.90
C LEU A 97 -2.90 8.37 -7.15
N THR A 98 -3.70 7.30 -6.97
CA THR A 98 -4.29 6.50 -8.06
C THR A 98 -5.10 7.32 -9.06
N GLN A 99 -5.97 8.22 -8.60
CA GLN A 99 -6.78 9.05 -9.52
C GLN A 99 -5.91 10.05 -10.28
N LEU A 100 -4.93 10.69 -9.63
CA LEU A 100 -3.98 11.59 -10.31
C LEU A 100 -3.17 10.85 -11.36
N ALA A 101 -2.67 9.66 -11.03
CA ALA A 101 -1.94 8.84 -11.98
C ALA A 101 -2.82 8.49 -13.18
N ALA A 102 -4.07 8.06 -12.96
CA ALA A 102 -5.01 7.76 -14.04
C ALA A 102 -5.34 8.99 -14.90
N ASP A 103 -5.54 10.16 -14.29
CA ASP A 103 -5.90 11.41 -14.98
C ASP A 103 -4.72 12.13 -15.64
N SER A 104 -3.48 11.82 -15.24
CA SER A 104 -2.27 12.46 -15.78
C SER A 104 -2.05 12.20 -17.27
N GLY A 105 -2.57 11.09 -17.79
CA GLY A 105 -2.25 10.59 -19.14
C GLY A 105 -0.81 10.09 -19.30
N TYR A 106 -0.02 9.99 -18.22
CA TYR A 106 1.38 9.59 -18.27
C TYR A 106 1.59 8.08 -18.11
N PHE A 107 0.54 7.35 -17.79
CA PHE A 107 0.61 5.91 -17.58
C PHE A 107 -0.36 5.18 -18.50
N THR A 108 0.07 4.02 -18.98
CA THR A 108 -0.77 3.09 -19.73
C THR A 108 -1.29 2.03 -18.75
N PRO A 109 -2.61 1.77 -18.70
CA PRO A 109 -3.15 0.68 -17.91
C PRO A 109 -2.49 -0.66 -18.25
N ILE A 110 -2.06 -1.41 -17.23
CA ILE A 110 -1.39 -2.70 -17.47
C ILE A 110 -2.29 -3.69 -18.20
N GLY A 111 -3.63 -3.58 -18.05
CA GLY A 111 -4.61 -4.39 -18.77
C GLY A 111 -4.60 -4.22 -20.30
N GLN A 112 -4.09 -3.08 -20.82
CA GLN A 112 -3.95 -2.82 -22.25
C GLN A 112 -2.68 -3.44 -22.87
N ILE A 113 -1.68 -3.73 -22.04
CA ILE A 113 -0.37 -4.25 -22.47
C ILE A 113 -0.28 -5.75 -22.22
N ALA A 114 -0.83 -6.24 -21.11
CA ALA A 114 -0.72 -7.63 -20.68
C ALA A 114 -1.33 -8.61 -21.69
N SER A 115 -0.67 -9.76 -21.86
CA SER A 115 -1.18 -10.89 -22.63
C SER A 115 -2.42 -11.51 -21.98
N GLY A 116 -3.18 -12.30 -22.75
CA GLY A 116 -4.37 -12.99 -22.22
C GLY A 116 -4.06 -13.94 -21.06
N GLU A 117 -2.90 -14.60 -21.05
CA GLU A 117 -2.47 -15.47 -19.96
C GLU A 117 -2.15 -14.67 -18.69
N GLN A 118 -1.43 -13.55 -18.85
CA GLN A 118 -1.15 -12.63 -17.76
C GLN A 118 -2.44 -12.08 -17.16
N ILE A 119 -3.39 -11.63 -17.97
CA ILE A 119 -4.70 -11.16 -17.50
C ILE A 119 -5.44 -12.25 -16.71
N ALA A 120 -5.44 -13.50 -17.20
CA ALA A 120 -6.08 -14.62 -16.50
C ALA A 120 -5.43 -14.89 -15.13
N SER A 121 -4.12 -14.66 -14.98
CA SER A 121 -3.42 -14.83 -13.70
C SER A 121 -3.80 -13.79 -12.63
N LEU A 122 -4.50 -12.71 -13.00
CA LEU A 122 -4.94 -11.66 -12.07
C LEU A 122 -6.12 -12.11 -11.19
N ASP A 123 -6.79 -13.21 -11.54
CA ASP A 123 -7.85 -13.80 -10.71
C ASP A 123 -7.33 -14.40 -9.40
N ASP A 124 -6.01 -14.65 -9.31
CA ASP A 124 -5.33 -15.10 -8.10
C ASP A 124 -4.99 -13.95 -7.13
N LEU A 125 -5.06 -12.69 -7.58
CA LEU A 125 -4.89 -11.54 -6.69
C LEU A 125 -6.03 -11.49 -5.68
N LEU A 126 -5.72 -11.08 -4.45
CA LEU A 126 -6.73 -10.84 -3.43
C LEU A 126 -7.78 -9.83 -3.94
N PRO A 127 -9.10 -10.12 -3.83
CA PRO A 127 -10.14 -9.29 -4.41
C PRO A 127 -10.06 -7.81 -3.99
N THR A 128 -9.88 -7.54 -2.70
CA THR A 128 -9.78 -6.17 -2.16
C THR A 128 -8.57 -5.42 -2.71
N VAL A 129 -7.44 -6.10 -2.88
CA VAL A 129 -6.20 -5.52 -3.43
C VAL A 129 -6.40 -5.17 -4.91
N ARG A 130 -6.94 -6.10 -5.70
CA ARG A 130 -7.23 -5.88 -7.12
C ARG A 130 -8.29 -4.78 -7.32
N ALA A 131 -9.33 -4.77 -6.50
CA ALA A 131 -10.42 -3.82 -6.59
C ALA A 131 -9.94 -2.37 -6.43
N TYR A 132 -8.94 -2.12 -5.56
CA TYR A 132 -8.47 -0.76 -5.33
C TYR A 132 -7.98 -0.11 -6.63
N TYR A 133 -7.14 -0.83 -7.39
CA TYR A 133 -6.48 -0.35 -8.61
C TYR A 133 -7.25 -0.64 -9.90
N THR A 134 -8.46 -1.19 -9.78
CA THR A 134 -9.40 -1.35 -10.90
C THR A 134 -10.31 -0.12 -10.97
N ILE A 135 -10.23 0.64 -12.05
CA ILE A 135 -11.00 1.87 -12.27
C ILE A 135 -11.75 1.69 -13.60
N GLY A 136 -13.06 1.97 -13.63
CA GLY A 136 -13.86 1.80 -14.85
C GLY A 136 -13.89 0.37 -15.41
N GLY A 137 -13.59 -0.64 -14.59
CA GLY A 137 -13.51 -2.05 -15.00
C GLY A 137 -12.15 -2.48 -15.56
N GLU A 138 -11.17 -1.58 -15.60
CA GLU A 138 -9.82 -1.86 -16.10
C GLU A 138 -8.79 -1.79 -14.96
N LEU A 139 -7.85 -2.73 -14.93
CA LEU A 139 -6.75 -2.70 -13.97
C LEU A 139 -5.65 -1.76 -14.48
N TYR A 140 -5.47 -0.64 -13.80
CA TYR A 140 -4.51 0.39 -14.22
C TYR A 140 -3.07 0.01 -13.89
N SER A 141 -2.84 -0.59 -12.72
CA SER A 141 -1.51 -0.87 -12.19
C SER A 141 -1.43 -2.21 -11.50
N MET A 142 -0.23 -2.77 -11.42
CA MET A 142 0.01 -4.03 -10.74
C MET A 142 0.11 -3.76 -9.23
N PRO A 143 -0.79 -4.27 -8.39
CA PRO A 143 -0.63 -4.15 -6.94
C PRO A 143 0.68 -4.80 -6.50
N TRP A 144 1.35 -4.27 -5.49
CA TRP A 144 2.63 -4.84 -5.06
C TRP A 144 2.82 -4.85 -3.53
N ASN A 145 3.07 -3.71 -2.93
CA ASN A 145 3.33 -3.62 -1.49
C ASN A 145 2.08 -3.14 -0.76
N ALA A 146 1.19 -4.09 -0.45
CA ALA A 146 -0.08 -3.80 0.20
C ALA A 146 0.00 -3.98 1.72
N SER A 147 -0.62 -3.06 2.46
CA SER A 147 -0.68 -3.07 3.92
C SER A 147 -2.07 -2.69 4.44
N ASN A 148 -2.32 -2.96 5.71
CA ASN A 148 -3.49 -2.51 6.48
C ASN A 148 -3.05 -2.27 7.94
N PRO A 149 -3.80 -1.46 8.72
CA PRO A 149 -3.40 -1.19 10.10
C PRO A 149 -3.77 -2.35 11.02
N VAL A 150 -3.01 -2.51 12.09
CA VAL A 150 -3.25 -3.47 13.17
C VAL A 150 -2.98 -2.81 14.52
N LEU A 151 -3.49 -3.43 15.59
CA LEU A 151 -3.17 -3.05 16.96
C LEU A 151 -1.95 -3.83 17.44
N TYR A 152 -0.89 -3.12 17.78
CA TYR A 152 0.23 -3.60 18.58
C TYR A 152 -0.04 -3.28 20.04
N TYR A 153 0.27 -4.18 20.96
CA TYR A 153 0.11 -3.92 22.39
C TYR A 153 1.16 -4.64 23.23
N ASN A 154 1.46 -4.08 24.39
CA ASN A 154 2.38 -4.66 25.36
C ASN A 154 1.63 -5.59 26.31
N ARG A 155 1.78 -6.90 26.11
CA ARG A 155 1.07 -7.94 26.87
C ARG A 155 1.38 -7.88 28.36
N GLY A 156 2.63 -7.62 28.73
CA GLY A 156 3.03 -7.46 30.13
C GLY A 156 2.39 -6.23 30.81
N MET A 157 2.19 -5.14 30.07
CA MET A 157 1.45 -3.98 30.59
C MET A 157 -0.04 -4.26 30.76
N PHE A 158 -0.62 -5.09 29.90
CA PHE A 158 -2.00 -5.56 30.03
C PHE A 158 -2.16 -6.37 31.33
N GLU A 159 -1.31 -7.37 31.55
CA GLU A 159 -1.34 -8.18 32.78
C GLU A 159 -1.19 -7.31 34.04
N ALA A 160 -0.23 -6.39 34.03
CA ALA A 160 0.01 -5.47 35.15
C ALA A 160 -1.16 -4.49 35.40
N ALA A 161 -1.94 -4.16 34.36
CA ALA A 161 -3.19 -3.40 34.45
C ALA A 161 -4.40 -4.26 34.88
N GLY A 162 -4.23 -5.58 35.02
CA GLY A 162 -5.32 -6.51 35.32
C GLY A 162 -6.19 -6.87 34.12
N LEU A 163 -5.69 -6.63 32.90
CA LEU A 163 -6.32 -7.02 31.65
C LEU A 163 -5.82 -8.42 31.23
N ASP A 164 -6.65 -9.13 30.47
CA ASP A 164 -6.26 -10.40 29.85
C ASP A 164 -5.45 -10.13 28.57
N PRO A 165 -4.15 -10.47 28.51
CA PRO A 165 -3.33 -10.24 27.33
C PRO A 165 -3.74 -11.14 26.15
N ASP A 166 -4.52 -12.20 26.34
CA ASP A 166 -4.99 -13.08 25.27
C ASP A 166 -6.37 -12.65 24.72
N ALA A 167 -6.96 -11.60 25.29
CA ALA A 167 -8.21 -10.99 24.83
C ALA A 167 -8.01 -9.51 24.49
N PRO A 168 -7.23 -9.17 23.44
CA PRO A 168 -6.99 -7.79 23.05
C PRO A 168 -8.30 -7.06 22.66
N PRO A 169 -8.40 -5.74 22.88
CA PRO A 169 -9.64 -5.00 22.64
C PRO A 169 -9.96 -4.95 21.14
N ALA A 170 -11.15 -5.44 20.79
CA ALA A 170 -11.60 -5.55 19.39
C ALA A 170 -12.49 -4.38 18.92
N THR A 171 -12.90 -3.49 19.82
CA THR A 171 -13.76 -2.34 19.51
C THR A 171 -13.26 -1.07 20.18
N PHE A 172 -13.70 0.09 19.69
CA PHE A 172 -13.44 1.38 20.31
C PHE A 172 -13.82 1.41 21.80
N ASP A 173 -14.99 0.91 22.17
CA ASP A 173 -15.40 0.80 23.58
C ASP A 173 -14.46 -0.08 24.39
N ALA A 174 -14.00 -1.21 23.84
CA ALA A 174 -13.06 -2.10 24.51
C ALA A 174 -11.67 -1.44 24.65
N VAL A 175 -11.22 -0.68 23.65
CA VAL A 175 -9.98 0.11 23.74
C VAL A 175 -10.10 1.17 24.83
N THR A 176 -11.21 1.90 24.87
CA THR A 176 -11.48 2.91 25.90
C THR A 176 -11.49 2.29 27.30
N ALA A 177 -12.12 1.12 27.48
CA ALA A 177 -12.11 0.39 28.75
C ALA A 177 -10.71 -0.09 29.15
N ALA A 178 -9.94 -0.63 28.20
CA ALA A 178 -8.54 -1.01 28.43
C ALA A 178 -7.69 0.21 28.83
N CYS A 179 -7.90 1.36 28.17
CA CYS A 179 -7.22 2.60 28.50
C CYS A 179 -7.54 3.09 29.91
N GLN A 180 -8.79 2.99 30.36
CA GLN A 180 -9.14 3.34 31.73
C GLN A 180 -8.39 2.46 32.75
N ALA A 181 -8.30 1.15 32.51
CA ALA A 181 -7.55 0.23 33.37
C ALA A 181 -6.04 0.54 33.40
N ILE A 182 -5.44 0.79 32.23
CA ILE A 182 -4.02 1.14 32.09
C ILE A 182 -3.72 2.47 32.79
N LEU A 183 -4.54 3.50 32.56
CA LEU A 183 -4.33 4.83 33.16
C LEU A 183 -4.56 4.83 34.67
N ALA A 184 -5.43 3.96 35.20
CA ALA A 184 -5.54 3.76 36.65
C ALA A 184 -4.23 3.23 37.28
N LYS A 185 -3.34 2.64 36.46
CA LYS A 185 -2.01 2.15 36.84
C LYS A 185 -0.86 2.99 36.26
N ARG A 186 -1.13 4.20 35.76
CA ARG A 186 -0.18 5.03 35.01
C ARG A 186 1.18 5.20 35.68
N ALA A 187 1.21 5.49 36.98
CA ALA A 187 2.46 5.68 37.72
C ALA A 187 3.27 4.37 37.89
N GLU A 188 2.58 3.25 38.03
CA GLU A 188 3.18 1.92 38.19
C GLU A 188 3.75 1.41 36.85
N LEU A 189 3.01 1.65 35.77
CA LEU A 189 3.40 1.29 34.40
C LEU A 189 4.38 2.30 33.76
N GLN A 190 4.54 3.49 34.34
CA GLN A 190 5.35 4.59 33.81
C GLN A 190 4.97 5.03 32.39
N VAL A 191 3.69 4.91 32.03
CA VAL A 191 3.21 5.28 30.70
C VAL A 191 2.89 6.78 30.61
N ALA A 192 3.20 7.39 29.48
CA ALA A 192 2.80 8.74 29.14
C ALA A 192 1.31 8.79 28.79
N GLY A 193 0.76 7.73 28.19
CA GLY A 193 -0.68 7.59 27.94
C GLY A 193 -1.04 6.13 27.73
N CYS A 194 -2.21 5.87 27.16
CA CYS A 194 -2.66 4.51 26.90
C CYS A 194 -2.27 4.04 25.50
N ILE A 195 -2.60 4.85 24.49
CA ILE A 195 -2.57 4.47 23.09
C ILE A 195 -1.98 5.59 22.25
N ASN A 196 -1.25 5.25 21.20
CA ASN A 196 -0.78 6.21 20.21
C ASN A 196 -0.87 5.64 18.80
N PHE A 197 -1.05 6.52 17.83
CA PHE A 197 -1.01 6.19 16.41
C PHE A 197 -0.86 7.48 15.60
N PRO A 198 -0.30 7.42 14.39
CA PRO A 198 -0.06 8.61 13.59
C PRO A 198 -1.36 9.35 13.30
N VAL A 199 -1.31 10.68 13.44
CA VAL A 199 -2.38 11.54 12.91
C VAL A 199 -2.28 11.53 11.39
N ALA A 200 -3.01 10.62 10.75
CA ALA A 200 -3.05 10.40 9.32
C ALA A 200 -4.48 10.06 8.87
N ALA A 201 -4.91 10.61 7.73
CA ALA A 201 -6.24 10.40 7.17
C ALA A 201 -6.54 8.93 6.84
N TRP A 202 -5.51 8.12 6.62
CA TRP A 202 -5.64 6.70 6.31
C TRP A 202 -6.40 5.93 7.41
N PHE A 203 -6.19 6.22 8.70
CA PHE A 203 -6.90 5.49 9.77
C PHE A 203 -8.42 5.74 9.75
N PRO A 204 -8.93 6.99 9.68
CA PRO A 204 -10.34 7.24 9.43
C PRO A 204 -10.89 6.54 8.18
N GLU A 205 -10.15 6.48 7.09
CA GLU A 205 -10.57 5.76 5.87
C GLU A 205 -10.80 4.26 6.16
N GLN A 206 -9.91 3.63 6.94
CA GLN A 206 -10.07 2.23 7.34
C GLN A 206 -11.31 2.02 8.21
N TRP A 207 -11.52 2.89 9.20
CA TRP A 207 -12.68 2.79 10.09
C TRP A 207 -14.00 3.14 9.40
N MET A 208 -13.99 4.00 8.38
CA MET A 208 -15.14 4.21 7.49
C MET A 208 -15.45 2.91 6.72
N ALA A 209 -14.42 2.26 6.15
CA ALA A 209 -14.59 0.99 5.46
C ALA A 209 -15.17 -0.10 6.37
N MET A 210 -14.73 -0.20 7.63
CA MET A 210 -15.26 -1.16 8.61
C MET A 210 -16.74 -0.96 8.92
N GLN A 211 -17.23 0.28 8.81
CA GLN A 211 -18.63 0.65 8.97
C GLN A 211 -19.45 0.50 7.69
N ASN A 212 -18.86 -0.01 6.59
CA ASN A 212 -19.45 -0.01 5.25
C ASN A 212 -19.85 1.41 4.77
N ALA A 213 -19.11 2.42 5.22
CA ALA A 213 -19.33 3.81 4.84
C ALA A 213 -18.38 4.23 3.71
N LEU A 214 -18.87 5.11 2.84
CA LEU A 214 -18.07 5.70 1.76
C LEU A 214 -17.47 7.02 2.24
N LEU A 215 -16.20 7.27 1.92
CA LEU A 215 -15.49 8.51 2.20
C LEU A 215 -15.97 9.67 1.32
N THR A 216 -16.34 9.37 0.08
CA THR A 216 -16.83 10.36 -0.88
C THR A 216 -18.10 9.88 -1.59
N ASP A 217 -18.74 10.80 -2.29
CA ASP A 217 -19.80 10.50 -3.24
C ASP A 217 -19.29 9.69 -4.45
N ASN A 218 -20.19 9.39 -5.37
CA ASN A 218 -19.92 8.66 -6.62
C ASN A 218 -19.22 7.32 -6.37
N ASP A 219 -19.77 6.55 -5.43
CA ASP A 219 -19.26 5.22 -5.06
C ASP A 219 -17.78 5.26 -4.67
N ASN A 220 -17.41 6.20 -3.78
CA ASN A 220 -16.01 6.42 -3.38
C ASN A 220 -15.14 6.95 -4.55
N GLY A 221 -15.72 7.76 -5.43
CA GLY A 221 -15.04 8.30 -6.63
C GLY A 221 -14.86 7.28 -7.76
N ARG A 222 -15.51 6.12 -7.68
CA ARG A 222 -15.31 5.00 -8.61
C ARG A 222 -16.30 4.98 -9.78
N SER A 223 -17.53 5.45 -9.58
CA SER A 223 -18.53 5.53 -10.66
C SER A 223 -18.47 6.84 -11.43
N ALA A 224 -17.94 7.88 -10.80
CA ALA A 224 -17.52 9.16 -11.39
C ALA A 224 -16.50 9.81 -10.44
N ARG A 225 -15.78 10.84 -10.89
CA ARG A 225 -14.85 11.58 -10.02
C ARG A 225 -15.57 12.06 -8.76
N ALA A 226 -14.92 11.93 -7.61
CA ALA A 226 -15.44 12.46 -6.35
C ALA A 226 -15.69 13.97 -6.47
N ALA A 227 -16.86 14.42 -6.04
CA ALA A 227 -17.23 15.83 -6.00
C ALA A 227 -17.47 16.32 -4.57
N GLN A 228 -17.79 15.41 -3.64
CA GLN A 228 -18.01 15.73 -2.24
C GLN A 228 -17.45 14.66 -1.30
N VAL A 229 -16.89 15.09 -0.17
CA VAL A 229 -16.51 14.20 0.94
C VAL A 229 -17.68 13.99 1.91
N HIS A 230 -17.69 12.86 2.60
CA HIS A 230 -18.66 12.50 3.64
C HIS A 230 -18.10 12.70 5.06
N PHE A 231 -17.30 13.75 5.29
CA PHE A 231 -16.68 14.00 6.60
C PHE A 231 -17.71 14.31 7.71
N GLU A 232 -18.91 14.79 7.36
CA GLU A 232 -20.01 15.02 8.32
C GLU A 232 -20.93 13.79 8.52
N SER A 233 -20.60 12.64 7.92
CA SER A 233 -21.42 11.43 8.09
C SER A 233 -21.37 10.90 9.53
N ASP A 234 -22.43 10.22 9.97
CA ASP A 234 -22.48 9.57 11.29
C ASP A 234 -21.27 8.65 11.53
N ALA A 235 -20.83 7.94 10.48
CA ALA A 235 -19.69 7.04 10.54
C ALA A 235 -18.37 7.79 10.80
N MET A 236 -18.15 8.95 10.16
CA MET A 236 -16.97 9.77 10.40
C MET A 236 -17.03 10.43 11.77
N LEU A 237 -18.19 10.97 12.15
CA LEU A 237 -18.37 11.63 13.45
C LEU A 237 -18.17 10.64 14.61
N ALA A 238 -18.61 9.38 14.48
CA ALA A 238 -18.33 8.35 15.48
C ALA A 238 -16.82 8.11 15.68
N ILE A 239 -16.03 8.12 14.60
CA ILE A 239 -14.57 7.99 14.66
C ILE A 239 -13.95 9.21 15.35
N MET A 240 -14.34 10.41 14.92
CA MET A 240 -13.80 11.65 15.44
C MET A 240 -14.15 11.85 16.91
N THR A 241 -15.36 11.51 17.34
CA THR A 241 -15.75 11.54 18.76
C THR A 241 -14.89 10.61 19.60
N TRP A 242 -14.66 9.37 19.15
CA TRP A 242 -13.80 8.45 19.90
C TRP A 242 -12.36 8.95 20.00
N TRP A 243 -11.81 9.52 18.92
CA TRP A 243 -10.46 10.08 18.94
C TRP A 243 -10.37 11.30 19.88
N ASP A 244 -11.36 12.20 19.83
CA ASP A 244 -11.47 13.35 20.73
C ASP A 244 -11.54 12.92 22.20
N ASP A 245 -12.37 11.91 22.52
CA ASP A 245 -12.49 11.36 23.88
C ASP A 245 -11.16 10.77 24.39
N LEU A 246 -10.40 10.08 23.53
CA LEU A 246 -9.07 9.58 23.88
C LEU A 246 -8.09 10.74 24.15
N ALA A 247 -8.12 11.80 23.34
CA ALA A 247 -7.27 12.96 23.52
C ALA A 247 -7.65 13.72 24.82
N ALA A 248 -8.93 14.02 25.02
CA ALA A 248 -9.44 14.74 26.17
C ALA A 248 -9.20 14.01 27.51
N SER A 249 -9.23 12.67 27.49
CA SER A 249 -8.90 11.86 28.67
C SER A 249 -7.39 11.73 28.94
N GLY A 250 -6.53 12.20 28.03
CA GLY A 250 -5.09 12.01 28.07
C GLY A 250 -4.66 10.56 27.82
N ALA A 251 -5.54 9.75 27.21
CA ALA A 251 -5.27 8.39 26.80
C ALA A 251 -4.49 8.34 25.48
N PHE A 252 -4.78 9.24 24.55
CA PHE A 252 -4.06 9.38 23.29
C PHE A 252 -2.74 10.13 23.49
N ILE A 253 -1.66 9.60 22.93
CA ILE A 253 -0.37 10.29 22.80
C ILE A 253 -0.10 10.53 21.32
N TYR A 254 0.34 11.74 21.02
CA TYR A 254 0.74 12.18 19.70
C TYR A 254 2.21 12.58 19.72
N SER A 255 2.98 12.13 18.73
CA SER A 255 4.41 12.46 18.58
C SER A 255 4.66 13.96 18.35
N GLY A 256 3.63 14.70 17.91
CA GLY A 256 3.72 16.10 17.49
C GLY A 256 4.00 16.28 16.00
N ALA A 257 4.15 15.18 15.24
CA ALA A 257 4.36 15.20 13.80
C ALA A 257 3.30 14.35 13.08
N ALA A 258 2.52 14.99 12.21
CA ALA A 258 1.45 14.31 11.48
C ALA A 258 2.05 13.30 10.49
N GLY A 259 1.44 12.14 10.36
CA GLY A 259 1.95 11.05 9.51
C GLY A 259 3.26 10.42 9.99
N ASP A 260 3.75 10.68 11.20
CA ASP A 260 5.01 10.10 11.68
C ASP A 260 4.85 8.66 12.20
N TYR A 261 4.78 7.70 11.28
CA TYR A 261 4.67 6.27 11.61
C TYR A 261 5.82 5.72 12.48
N ASN A 262 7.04 6.23 12.29
CA ASN A 262 8.23 5.77 13.01
C ASN A 262 8.38 6.40 14.38
N GLY A 263 8.11 7.70 14.51
CA GLY A 263 8.09 8.39 15.80
C GLY A 263 7.03 7.81 16.72
N GLU A 264 5.84 7.51 16.20
CA GLU A 264 4.78 6.84 16.96
C GLU A 264 5.19 5.41 17.39
N ALA A 265 5.81 4.63 16.50
CA ALA A 265 6.36 3.33 16.89
C ALA A 265 7.42 3.46 17.99
N THR A 266 8.25 4.52 17.94
CA THR A 266 9.28 4.80 18.96
C THR A 266 8.66 5.10 20.32
N VAL A 267 7.54 5.84 20.38
CA VAL A 267 6.81 6.09 21.63
C VAL A 267 6.37 4.77 22.28
N PHE A 268 5.78 3.87 21.49
CA PHE A 268 5.33 2.57 21.97
C PHE A 268 6.49 1.66 22.41
N LEU A 269 7.52 1.51 21.57
CA LEU A 269 8.71 0.72 21.86
C LEU A 269 9.50 1.27 23.07
N GLY A 270 9.40 2.56 23.32
CA GLY A 270 9.90 3.24 24.51
C GLY A 270 9.03 3.06 25.76
N ARG A 271 7.96 2.25 25.70
CA ARG A 271 7.00 2.02 26.79
C ARG A 271 6.20 3.27 27.19
N GLY A 272 6.11 4.27 26.31
CA GLY A 272 5.30 5.47 26.52
C GLY A 272 3.80 5.22 26.48
N THR A 273 3.38 4.15 25.79
CA THR A 273 1.99 3.69 25.68
C THR A 273 1.96 2.17 25.78
N ALA A 274 0.79 1.62 26.13
CA ALA A 274 0.56 0.18 26.20
C ALA A 274 -0.05 -0.39 24.91
N MET A 275 -0.67 0.47 24.10
CA MET A 275 -1.28 0.15 22.81
C MET A 275 -0.75 1.08 21.72
N HIS A 276 -0.68 0.57 20.50
CA HIS A 276 -0.20 1.32 19.36
C HIS A 276 -0.88 0.81 18.08
N ILE A 277 -1.53 1.70 17.32
CA ILE A 277 -2.08 1.33 16.02
C ILE A 277 -1.10 1.78 14.94
N ASN A 278 -0.69 0.86 14.06
CA ASN A 278 0.28 1.15 13.00
C ASN A 278 0.09 0.22 11.80
N THR A 279 0.75 0.54 10.70
CA THR A 279 0.78 -0.28 9.49
C THR A 279 1.45 -1.64 9.73
N THR A 280 0.97 -2.65 9.03
CA THR A 280 1.60 -3.97 8.95
C THR A 280 2.93 -3.95 8.18
N ALA A 281 3.19 -2.91 7.38
CA ALA A 281 4.51 -2.70 6.77
C ALA A 281 5.62 -2.54 7.81
N GLY A 282 5.29 -2.07 9.03
CA GLY A 282 6.23 -1.94 10.14
C GLY A 282 6.34 -3.19 11.02
N LEU A 283 5.57 -4.25 10.77
CA LEU A 283 5.44 -5.39 11.69
C LEU A 283 6.78 -6.06 12.00
N ALA A 284 7.56 -6.39 10.97
CA ALA A 284 8.86 -7.05 11.15
C ALA A 284 9.82 -6.18 12.00
N LEU A 285 9.82 -4.86 11.74
CA LEU A 285 10.64 -3.89 12.45
C LEU A 285 10.19 -3.72 13.91
N ILE A 286 8.89 -3.52 14.15
CA ILE A 286 8.32 -3.37 15.49
C ILE A 286 8.55 -4.64 16.30
N GLN A 287 8.36 -5.83 15.72
CA GLN A 287 8.61 -7.10 16.39
C GLN A 287 10.09 -7.28 16.75
N GLY A 288 11.01 -6.93 15.83
CA GLY A 288 12.45 -6.99 16.09
C GLY A 288 12.88 -6.07 17.23
N PHE A 289 12.44 -4.81 17.22
CA PHE A 289 12.76 -3.86 18.28
C PHE A 289 12.07 -4.21 19.61
N ALA A 290 10.83 -4.69 19.58
CA ALA A 290 10.14 -5.15 20.79
C ALA A 290 10.91 -6.28 21.47
N ALA A 291 11.37 -7.27 20.69
CA ALA A 291 12.20 -8.35 21.20
C ALA A 291 13.53 -7.83 21.79
N ALA A 292 14.21 -6.90 21.12
CA ALA A 292 15.44 -6.28 21.61
C ALA A 292 15.24 -5.50 22.93
N GLN A 293 14.05 -4.92 23.14
CA GLN A 293 13.67 -4.18 24.35
C GLN A 293 12.98 -5.05 25.43
N GLY A 294 12.89 -6.37 25.20
CA GLY A 294 12.21 -7.30 26.11
C GLY A 294 10.72 -6.98 26.32
N ILE A 295 10.06 -6.47 25.28
CA ILE A 295 8.61 -6.26 25.26
C ILE A 295 7.95 -7.55 24.78
N ASP A 296 7.04 -8.10 25.59
CA ASP A 296 6.14 -9.15 25.12
C ASP A 296 5.07 -8.51 24.22
N LEU A 297 5.32 -8.58 22.91
CA LEU A 297 4.51 -7.93 21.90
C LEU A 297 3.31 -8.79 21.53
N GLY A 298 2.12 -8.25 21.74
CA GLY A 298 0.90 -8.74 21.13
C GLY A 298 0.56 -7.97 19.86
N VAL A 299 -0.03 -8.67 18.90
CA VAL A 299 -0.61 -8.09 17.69
C VAL A 299 -2.07 -8.54 17.61
N ALA A 300 -2.97 -7.66 17.20
CA ALA A 300 -4.41 -7.91 17.06
C ALA A 300 -4.97 -7.16 15.85
N PRO A 301 -6.14 -7.58 15.32
CA PRO A 301 -6.85 -6.81 14.30
C PRO A 301 -7.09 -5.35 14.73
N LEU A 302 -7.23 -4.46 13.77
CA LEU A 302 -7.66 -3.09 13.98
C LEU A 302 -8.98 -3.07 14.77
N PRO A 303 -9.05 -2.37 15.92
CA PRO A 303 -10.29 -2.27 16.67
C PRO A 303 -11.37 -1.59 15.85
N ALA A 304 -12.56 -2.20 15.81
CA ALA A 304 -13.70 -1.72 15.05
C ALA A 304 -14.40 -0.55 15.76
N PRO A 305 -15.02 0.40 15.01
CA PRO A 305 -15.81 1.46 15.62
C PRO A 305 -16.96 0.96 16.51
N SER A 306 -17.51 -0.21 16.17
CA SER A 306 -18.48 -0.92 17.01
C SER A 306 -18.44 -2.41 16.71
N ALA A 307 -19.10 -3.22 17.55
CA ALA A 307 -19.26 -4.65 17.28
C ALA A 307 -20.06 -4.95 15.98
N ALA A 308 -20.82 -3.97 15.47
CA ALA A 308 -21.55 -4.10 14.21
C ALA A 308 -20.71 -3.69 12.98
N ALA A 309 -19.57 -3.01 13.18
CA ALA A 309 -18.68 -2.55 12.11
C ALA A 309 -17.76 -3.69 11.63
N VAL A 310 -18.38 -4.73 11.06
CA VAL A 310 -17.72 -5.98 10.63
C VAL A 310 -17.42 -6.02 9.13
N ASN A 311 -17.53 -4.89 8.42
CA ASN A 311 -17.36 -4.86 6.96
C ASN A 311 -15.90 -5.07 6.51
N GLY A 312 -14.96 -4.94 7.45
CA GLY A 312 -13.52 -5.10 7.22
C GLY A 312 -12.84 -3.84 6.68
N VAL A 313 -11.56 -3.99 6.35
CA VAL A 313 -10.65 -2.89 6.00
C VAL A 313 -10.54 -2.68 4.49
N THR A 314 -9.90 -1.58 4.09
CA THR A 314 -9.36 -1.40 2.74
C THR A 314 -7.83 -1.59 2.78
N ILE A 315 -7.15 -1.36 1.67
CA ILE A 315 -5.69 -1.46 1.58
C ILE A 315 -5.04 -0.09 1.79
N GLY A 316 -3.75 -0.10 2.08
CA GLY A 316 -2.82 0.99 1.81
C GLY A 316 -1.58 0.44 1.12
N GLY A 317 -0.61 1.29 0.87
CA GLY A 317 0.64 0.93 0.20
C GLY A 317 0.62 1.32 -1.29
N ALA A 318 1.28 0.56 -2.16
CA ALA A 318 1.48 1.02 -3.53
C ALA A 318 1.30 -0.06 -4.59
N SER A 319 1.11 0.43 -5.82
CA SER A 319 1.08 -0.34 -7.04
C SER A 319 2.11 0.18 -8.05
N LEU A 320 2.34 -0.60 -9.09
CA LEU A 320 3.37 -0.37 -10.10
C LEU A 320 2.71 0.01 -11.42
N TRP A 321 3.06 1.20 -11.91
CA TRP A 321 2.48 1.81 -13.10
C TRP A 321 3.50 1.85 -14.24
N VAL A 322 3.02 1.65 -15.47
CA VAL A 322 3.85 1.63 -16.67
C VAL A 322 3.72 2.94 -17.42
N SER A 323 4.84 3.58 -17.73
CA SER A 323 4.88 4.88 -18.43
C SER A 323 4.33 4.77 -19.86
N ALA A 324 3.42 5.68 -20.20
CA ALA A 324 2.88 5.83 -21.56
C ALA A 324 3.92 6.36 -22.57
N GLY A 325 5.02 6.95 -22.08
CA GLY A 325 6.12 7.45 -22.91
C GLY A 325 7.13 6.38 -23.33
N ALA A 326 7.07 5.19 -22.73
CA ALA A 326 7.94 4.06 -23.08
C ALA A 326 7.56 3.46 -24.45
N THR A 327 8.53 2.89 -25.14
CA THR A 327 8.31 2.15 -26.39
C THR A 327 7.46 0.89 -26.15
N PRO A 328 6.77 0.35 -27.17
CA PRO A 328 5.99 -0.88 -27.01
C PRO A 328 6.82 -2.06 -26.46
N GLU A 329 8.08 -2.17 -26.87
CA GLU A 329 9.00 -3.20 -26.39
C GLU A 329 9.36 -3.01 -24.91
N GLU A 330 9.62 -1.78 -24.47
CA GLU A 330 9.86 -1.44 -23.05
C GLU A 330 8.60 -1.65 -22.20
N GLN A 331 7.41 -1.28 -22.71
CA GLN A 331 6.14 -1.51 -22.02
C GLN A 331 5.87 -3.00 -21.82
N GLN A 332 6.10 -3.82 -22.86
CA GLN A 332 5.94 -5.26 -22.75
C GLN A 332 6.94 -5.86 -21.75
N ALA A 333 8.23 -5.49 -21.85
CA ALA A 333 9.26 -5.94 -20.91
C ALA A 333 8.95 -5.52 -19.47
N ALA A 334 8.41 -4.31 -19.28
CA ALA A 334 7.96 -3.82 -17.98
C ALA A 334 6.83 -4.68 -17.42
N VAL A 335 5.77 -4.93 -18.20
CA VAL A 335 4.67 -5.77 -17.76
C VAL A 335 5.12 -7.20 -17.46
N ASP A 336 5.97 -7.79 -18.29
CA ASP A 336 6.55 -9.12 -18.03
C ASP A 336 7.32 -9.15 -16.70
N PHE A 337 8.11 -8.11 -16.42
CA PHE A 337 8.77 -7.96 -15.13
C PHE A 337 7.77 -7.79 -13.97
N LEU A 338 6.70 -7.00 -14.12
CA LEU A 338 5.68 -6.83 -13.07
C LEU A 338 4.97 -8.15 -12.72
N PHE A 339 4.65 -8.98 -13.71
CA PHE A 339 4.06 -10.30 -13.49
C PHE A 339 5.05 -11.29 -12.88
N PHE A 340 6.34 -11.22 -13.24
CA PHE A 340 7.38 -12.01 -12.60
C PHE A 340 7.59 -11.59 -11.14
N LEU A 341 7.74 -10.29 -10.89
CA LEU A 341 7.94 -9.68 -9.57
C LEU A 341 6.83 -10.06 -8.59
N THR A 342 5.59 -10.09 -9.09
CA THR A 342 4.42 -10.42 -8.28
C THR A 342 4.00 -11.88 -8.36
N SER A 343 4.71 -12.76 -9.08
CA SER A 343 4.38 -14.19 -9.14
C SER A 343 4.35 -14.83 -7.74
N THR A 344 3.64 -15.95 -7.56
CA THR A 344 3.55 -16.66 -6.26
C THR A 344 4.91 -16.89 -5.59
N GLU A 345 5.95 -17.20 -6.37
CA GLU A 345 7.30 -17.37 -5.83
C GLU A 345 7.87 -16.07 -5.27
N ASN A 346 7.81 -15.00 -6.06
CA ASN A 346 8.45 -13.74 -5.72
C ASN A 346 7.60 -12.88 -4.76
N ASP A 347 6.27 -13.02 -4.78
CA ASP A 347 5.37 -12.45 -3.77
C ASP A 347 5.64 -13.05 -2.38
N ILE A 348 5.95 -14.35 -2.28
CA ILE A 348 6.39 -14.96 -1.03
C ILE A 348 7.76 -14.44 -0.58
N LYS A 349 8.73 -14.34 -1.49
CA LYS A 349 10.05 -13.75 -1.16
C LYS A 349 9.89 -12.31 -0.68
N TRP A 350 9.06 -11.53 -1.37
CA TRP A 350 8.74 -10.16 -1.01
C TRP A 350 8.10 -10.08 0.38
N HIS A 351 7.07 -10.90 0.65
CA HIS A 351 6.42 -10.97 1.95
C HIS A 351 7.40 -11.27 3.09
N GLN A 352 8.20 -12.32 2.92
CA GLN A 352 9.16 -12.77 3.94
C GLN A 352 10.30 -11.76 4.15
N GLY A 353 10.72 -11.07 3.09
CA GLY A 353 11.83 -10.11 3.14
C GLY A 353 11.43 -8.68 3.55
N SER A 354 10.17 -8.29 3.35
CA SER A 354 9.70 -6.91 3.60
C SER A 354 8.74 -6.77 4.77
N GLY A 355 7.98 -7.82 5.08
CA GLY A 355 6.87 -7.78 6.04
C GLY A 355 5.52 -7.29 5.49
N TYR A 356 5.46 -6.77 4.25
CA TYR A 356 4.18 -6.54 3.56
C TYR A 356 3.45 -7.87 3.35
N PHE A 357 2.11 -7.89 3.37
CA PHE A 357 1.40 -9.15 3.18
C PHE A 357 1.42 -9.61 1.71
N PRO A 358 1.34 -10.93 1.44
CA PRO A 358 1.27 -11.45 0.09
C PRO A 358 -0.02 -11.00 -0.59
N ILE A 359 0.06 -10.62 -1.86
CA ILE A 359 -1.10 -10.12 -2.62
C ILE A 359 -1.84 -11.22 -3.41
N ARG A 360 -1.31 -12.45 -3.42
CA ARG A 360 -1.91 -13.60 -4.12
C ARG A 360 -2.46 -14.65 -3.17
N SER A 361 -3.58 -15.26 -3.55
CA SER A 361 -4.20 -16.37 -2.82
C SER A 361 -3.27 -17.58 -2.81
N SER A 362 -2.68 -17.92 -3.95
CA SER A 362 -1.69 -19.00 -4.08
C SER A 362 -0.46 -18.83 -3.16
N SER A 363 -0.03 -17.58 -2.90
CA SER A 363 1.06 -17.29 -1.96
C SER A 363 0.66 -17.61 -0.53
N ILE A 364 -0.53 -17.19 -0.12
CA ILE A 364 -1.05 -17.44 1.24
C ILE A 364 -1.25 -18.94 1.45
N GLU A 365 -1.79 -19.66 0.47
CA GLU A 365 -1.97 -21.11 0.53
C GLU A 365 -0.63 -21.84 0.70
N ARG A 366 0.39 -21.47 -0.09
CA ARG A 366 1.72 -22.09 0.00
C ARG A 366 2.39 -21.80 1.35
N LEU A 367 2.38 -20.55 1.82
CA LEU A 367 2.90 -20.17 3.14
C LEU A 367 2.20 -20.92 4.27
N THR A 368 0.89 -21.13 4.16
CA THR A 368 0.10 -21.91 5.13
C THR A 368 0.49 -23.38 5.12
N ALA A 369 0.60 -23.99 3.94
CA ALA A 369 0.98 -25.39 3.78
C ALA A 369 2.42 -25.66 4.29
N GLU A 370 3.31 -24.69 4.13
CA GLU A 370 4.69 -24.74 4.64
C GLU A 370 4.81 -24.45 6.15
N GLY A 371 3.70 -24.11 6.82
CA GLY A 371 3.66 -23.82 8.25
C GLY A 371 4.24 -22.46 8.65
N TRP A 372 4.47 -21.56 7.68
CA TRP A 372 5.13 -20.28 7.93
C TRP A 372 4.33 -19.39 8.89
N PHE A 373 3.00 -19.32 8.73
CA PHE A 373 2.12 -18.56 9.62
C PHE A 373 2.00 -19.17 11.03
N GLN A 374 2.28 -20.47 11.21
CA GLN A 374 2.33 -21.06 12.54
C GLN A 374 3.59 -20.62 13.29
N ALA A 375 4.70 -20.50 12.58
CA ALA A 375 5.94 -19.96 13.11
C ALA A 375 5.92 -18.42 13.28
N ASN A 376 5.11 -17.73 12.47
CA ASN A 376 5.02 -16.27 12.42
C ASN A 376 3.56 -15.79 12.54
N PRO A 377 2.87 -16.06 13.67
CA PRO A 377 1.42 -15.86 13.81
C PRO A 377 0.97 -14.41 13.64
N ASN A 378 1.80 -13.44 14.02
CA ASN A 378 1.47 -12.01 13.88
C ASN A 378 1.21 -11.60 12.43
N PHE A 379 1.88 -12.21 11.46
CA PHE A 379 1.69 -11.89 10.04
C PHE A 379 0.37 -12.43 9.48
N ALA A 380 -0.18 -13.49 10.07
CA ALA A 380 -1.47 -14.02 9.67
C ALA A 380 -2.62 -13.06 10.04
N ILE A 381 -2.46 -12.25 11.10
CA ILE A 381 -3.50 -11.32 11.57
C ILE A 381 -3.85 -10.30 10.48
N ALA A 382 -2.83 -9.69 9.87
CA ALA A 382 -2.98 -8.73 8.78
C ALA A 382 -3.73 -9.32 7.57
N ILE A 383 -3.36 -10.54 7.20
CA ILE A 383 -3.93 -11.26 6.04
C ILE A 383 -5.37 -11.65 6.32
N ASN A 384 -5.62 -12.27 7.48
CA ASN A 384 -6.95 -12.70 7.88
C ASN A 384 -7.90 -11.51 7.99
N GLN A 385 -7.43 -10.37 8.50
CA GLN A 385 -8.20 -9.14 8.56
C GLN A 385 -8.65 -8.67 7.17
N LEU A 386 -7.74 -8.67 6.18
CA LEU A 386 -8.08 -8.26 4.82
C LEU A 386 -8.98 -9.26 4.11
N GLN A 387 -8.75 -10.57 4.29
CA GLN A 387 -9.56 -11.63 3.71
C GLN A 387 -10.98 -11.68 4.30
N ALA A 388 -11.17 -11.18 5.52
CA ALA A 388 -12.48 -11.04 6.14
C ALA A 388 -13.29 -9.85 5.62
N SER A 389 -12.69 -8.94 4.83
CA SER A 389 -13.41 -7.82 4.23
C SER A 389 -14.51 -8.29 3.27
N ALA A 390 -15.64 -7.56 3.25
CA ALA A 390 -16.79 -7.93 2.45
C ALA A 390 -16.57 -7.83 0.92
N GLY A 391 -15.53 -7.12 0.47
CA GLY A 391 -15.19 -6.96 -0.94
C GLY A 391 -16.15 -6.04 -1.70
N ASN A 392 -16.71 -5.04 -1.02
CA ASN A 392 -17.60 -4.04 -1.62
C ASN A 392 -16.90 -2.70 -1.89
N LEU A 393 -17.66 -1.68 -2.32
CA LEU A 393 -17.13 -0.35 -2.66
C LEU A 393 -16.41 0.36 -1.50
N ALA A 394 -16.83 0.10 -0.25
CA ALA A 394 -16.15 0.66 0.92
C ALA A 394 -14.76 0.00 1.10
N ASN A 395 -14.67 -1.32 0.95
CA ASN A 395 -13.39 -2.05 1.03
C ASN A 395 -12.50 -1.81 -0.19
N ALA A 396 -13.07 -1.54 -1.35
CA ALA A 396 -12.29 -1.14 -2.53
C ALA A 396 -11.56 0.19 -2.29
N GLY A 397 -11.97 1.00 -1.31
CA GLY A 397 -11.31 2.26 -0.97
C GLY A 397 -11.69 3.41 -1.90
N ALA A 398 -11.39 4.63 -1.47
CA ALA A 398 -11.72 5.84 -2.22
C ALA A 398 -10.66 6.18 -3.26
N VAL A 399 -11.09 6.54 -4.46
CA VAL A 399 -10.22 7.02 -5.54
C VAL A 399 -10.52 8.49 -5.74
N VAL A 400 -9.64 9.34 -5.22
CA VAL A 400 -9.84 10.79 -5.13
C VAL A 400 -8.73 11.48 -5.90
N GLY A 401 -9.09 12.46 -6.73
CA GLY A 401 -8.13 13.25 -7.51
C GLY A 401 -7.09 13.93 -6.63
N PRO A 402 -7.44 15.05 -5.98
CA PRO A 402 -6.54 15.77 -5.08
C PRO A 402 -6.47 15.08 -3.70
N ALA A 403 -6.17 13.77 -3.66
CA ALA A 403 -6.22 12.99 -2.43
C ALA A 403 -5.24 13.50 -1.37
N ALA A 404 -4.04 13.93 -1.76
CA ALA A 404 -3.06 14.49 -0.84
C ALA A 404 -3.60 15.76 -0.14
N GLU A 405 -4.21 16.68 -0.89
CA GLU A 405 -4.84 17.86 -0.29
C GLU A 405 -6.06 17.49 0.57
N VAL A 406 -6.94 16.60 0.09
CA VAL A 406 -8.13 16.16 0.84
C VAL A 406 -7.75 15.47 2.15
N ARG A 407 -6.75 14.57 2.13
CA ARG A 407 -6.19 13.92 3.32
C ARG A 407 -5.54 14.93 4.26
N GLY A 408 -4.81 15.90 3.73
CA GLY A 408 -4.22 17.00 4.51
C GLY A 408 -5.29 17.83 5.24
N ILE A 409 -6.39 18.16 4.57
CA ILE A 409 -7.52 18.89 5.16
C ILE A 409 -8.19 18.09 6.29
N LEU A 410 -8.33 16.76 6.13
CA LEU A 410 -8.84 15.90 7.20
C LEU A 410 -7.88 15.86 8.40
N VAL A 411 -6.57 15.73 8.16
CA VAL A 411 -5.53 15.77 9.19
C VAL A 411 -5.56 17.09 9.96
N GLU A 412 -5.67 18.22 9.28
CA GLU A 412 -5.82 19.52 9.94
C GLU A 412 -7.10 19.60 10.78
N GLY A 413 -8.20 19.00 10.31
CA GLY A 413 -9.44 18.86 11.09
C GLY A 413 -9.20 18.08 12.38
N ILE A 414 -8.53 16.93 12.31
CA ILE A 414 -8.18 16.11 13.48
C ILE A 414 -7.28 16.90 14.45
N LEU A 415 -6.24 17.58 13.95
CA LEU A 415 -5.36 18.41 14.79
C LEU A 415 -6.10 19.57 15.45
N SER A 416 -7.10 20.16 14.78
CA SER A 416 -7.93 21.21 15.37
C SER A 416 -8.76 20.72 16.57
N MET A 417 -9.07 19.41 16.63
CA MET A 417 -9.69 18.79 17.81
C MET A 417 -8.65 18.55 18.90
N ILE A 418 -7.56 17.85 18.57
CA ILE A 418 -6.53 17.41 19.52
C ILE A 418 -5.80 18.60 20.18
N ASP A 419 -5.38 19.58 19.39
CA ASP A 419 -4.58 20.72 19.87
C ASP A 419 -5.41 22.01 19.99
N GLY A 420 -6.47 22.14 19.19
CA GLY A 420 -7.28 23.37 19.09
C GLY A 420 -8.56 23.38 19.90
N GLY A 421 -9.02 22.22 20.41
CA GLY A 421 -10.25 22.08 21.20
C GLY A 421 -11.54 22.29 20.41
N ALA A 422 -11.50 22.21 19.07
CA ALA A 422 -12.71 22.20 18.25
C ALA A 422 -13.50 20.90 18.50
N SER A 423 -14.83 20.98 18.51
CA SER A 423 -15.64 19.76 18.59
C SER A 423 -15.51 18.93 17.29
N PRO A 424 -15.70 17.60 17.35
CA PRO A 424 -15.71 16.74 16.16
C PRO A 424 -16.60 17.26 15.01
N ALA A 425 -17.80 17.74 15.33
CA ALA A 425 -18.74 18.25 14.33
C ALA A 425 -18.26 19.55 13.67
N GLU A 426 -17.72 20.49 14.46
CA GLU A 426 -17.20 21.76 13.93
C GLU A 426 -15.96 21.52 13.05
N ALA A 427 -15.04 20.66 13.51
CA ALA A 427 -13.83 20.32 12.77
C ALA A 427 -14.16 19.64 11.42
N MET A 428 -15.08 18.67 11.42
CA MET A 428 -15.44 17.93 10.21
C MET A 428 -16.25 18.78 9.23
N ALA A 429 -17.11 19.70 9.70
CA ALA A 429 -17.82 20.63 8.84
C ALA A 429 -16.86 21.60 8.13
N ALA A 430 -15.90 22.16 8.86
CA ALA A 430 -14.86 23.02 8.29
C ALA A 430 -13.96 22.25 7.31
N ALA A 431 -13.58 21.02 7.64
CA ALA A 431 -12.81 20.15 6.76
C ALA A 431 -13.60 19.81 5.47
N LYS A 432 -14.88 19.45 5.58
CA LYS A 432 -15.74 19.17 4.43
C LYS A 432 -15.82 20.34 3.47
N GLN A 433 -16.09 21.55 3.97
CA GLN A 433 -16.22 22.73 3.12
C GLN A 433 -14.94 22.97 2.28
N ARG A 434 -13.77 22.80 2.89
CA ARG A 434 -12.48 22.98 2.20
C ARG A 434 -12.19 21.84 1.22
N ALA A 435 -12.45 20.60 1.61
CA ALA A 435 -12.24 19.44 0.75
C ALA A 435 -13.15 19.47 -0.48
N ASP A 436 -14.44 19.80 -0.31
CA ASP A 436 -15.39 19.93 -1.43
C ASP A 436 -14.97 21.04 -2.41
N ALA A 437 -14.40 22.15 -1.91
CA ALA A 437 -13.86 23.21 -2.77
C ALA A 437 -12.66 22.74 -3.60
N VAL A 438 -11.72 22.02 -2.97
CA VAL A 438 -10.56 21.43 -3.67
C VAL A 438 -11.00 20.40 -4.72
N LEU A 439 -12.00 19.57 -4.41
CA LEU A 439 -12.58 18.64 -5.39
C LEU A 439 -13.23 19.37 -6.57
N ALA A 440 -13.96 20.46 -6.30
CA ALA A 440 -14.58 21.28 -7.34
C ALA A 440 -13.53 21.90 -8.27
N ASP A 441 -12.46 22.48 -7.71
CA ASP A 441 -11.36 23.07 -8.49
C ASP A 441 -10.66 22.02 -9.35
N TYR A 442 -10.33 20.86 -8.77
CA TYR A 442 -9.73 19.75 -9.51
C TYR A 442 -10.62 19.29 -10.68
N ASN A 443 -11.91 19.06 -10.41
CA ASN A 443 -12.85 18.59 -11.43
C ASN A 443 -13.05 19.62 -12.56
N ALA A 444 -12.95 20.93 -12.26
CA ALA A 444 -13.00 21.98 -13.27
C ALA A 444 -11.77 22.00 -14.18
N VAL A 445 -10.60 21.60 -13.68
CA VAL A 445 -9.36 21.53 -14.46
C VAL A 445 -9.30 20.27 -15.33
N VAL A 446 -9.66 19.11 -14.77
CA VAL A 446 -9.51 17.81 -15.46
C VAL A 446 -10.74 17.42 -16.28
N GLY A 447 -11.92 17.96 -15.96
CA GLY A 447 -13.18 17.72 -16.69
C GLY A 447 -13.51 18.75 -17.78
N GLY A 448 -12.67 19.77 -17.96
CA GLY A 448 -12.86 20.88 -18.91
C GLY A 448 -12.39 20.62 -20.34
#